data_AF-A0A9Q8Z7L6-F1
#
_entry.id   AF-A0A9Q8Z7L6-F1
#
_cell.length_a   1.000
_cell.length_b   1.000
_cell.length_c   1.000
_cell.angle_alpha   90.00
_cell.angle_beta   90.00
_cell.angle_gamma   90.00
#
_symmetry.space_group_name_H-M   'P 1'
#
loop_
_entity.id
_entity.type
_entity.pdbx_description
1 polymer ?
#
loop_
_entity_poly.entity_id
_entity_poly.type
_entity_poly.pdbx_seq_one_letter_code
_entity_poly.pdbx_strand_id
1 'polypeptide(L)'
;MMSFMLAMTLHPAEYTKLQAEVDEVVGNDRIPSFDDMPSLPRVRAVAKEVLRWRPVTAGGLPHTLTRDDVYEMKDGRRLFFPARSNFHPVQWSIHREPNRYPDPDNFRPERCLEKGWPTFKEPLTQYPSLQNFSAFGFGRRICPGLNIAEQSLYILISRIAWCCNLSCKTSADDQVIKPPLYNYVAGFNIKAKYSICDEDVYNFDKASFLIGKITTQLVVTALERRAQPKAIQPGGFHKRVGTPSESAAPYWRVDVETLSQSFITIPG
;
A
#
# COMPACT_ATOMS: atom_id res chain seq x y z
N MET A 1 1.52 -3.30 1.11
CA MET A 1 2.11 -1.94 1.13
C MET A 1 2.36 -1.36 -0.26
N MET A 2 2.98 -2.08 -1.19
CA MET A 2 3.22 -1.57 -2.57
C MET A 2 1.94 -1.07 -3.26
N SER A 3 0.89 -1.90 -3.27
CA SER A 3 -0.41 -1.51 -3.85
C SER A 3 -1.09 -0.35 -3.09
N PHE A 4 -0.78 -0.16 -1.80
CA PHE A 4 -1.25 1.00 -1.05
C PHE A 4 -0.55 2.27 -1.54
N MET A 5 0.78 2.26 -1.68
CA MET A 5 1.52 3.40 -2.22
C MET A 5 1.03 3.77 -3.61
N LEU A 6 0.84 2.78 -4.48
CA LEU A 6 0.26 2.98 -5.81
C LEU A 6 -1.17 3.56 -5.76
N ALA A 7 -2.02 3.05 -4.87
CA ALA A 7 -3.38 3.58 -4.73
C ALA A 7 -3.37 5.04 -4.27
N MET A 8 -2.55 5.40 -3.28
CA MET A 8 -2.50 6.75 -2.74
C MET A 8 -1.92 7.77 -3.74
N THR A 9 -0.99 7.37 -4.61
CA THR A 9 -0.47 8.27 -5.65
C THR A 9 -1.44 8.45 -6.81
N LEU A 10 -2.23 7.42 -7.15
CA LEU A 10 -3.25 7.50 -8.19
C LEU A 10 -4.55 8.17 -7.71
N HIS A 11 -4.83 8.12 -6.41
CA HIS A 11 -6.02 8.68 -5.78
C HIS A 11 -5.65 9.65 -4.64
N PRO A 12 -4.98 10.78 -4.94
CA PRO A 12 -4.46 11.70 -3.93
C PRO A 12 -5.57 12.29 -3.03
N ALA A 13 -6.78 12.47 -3.55
CA ALA A 13 -7.93 12.92 -2.77
C ALA A 13 -8.30 11.93 -1.63
N GLU A 14 -8.17 10.62 -1.86
CA GLU A 14 -8.40 9.62 -0.83
C GLU A 14 -7.27 9.60 0.20
N TYR A 15 -6.03 9.87 -0.22
CA TYR A 15 -4.91 10.02 0.70
C TYR A 15 -5.06 11.24 1.60
N THR A 16 -5.50 12.38 1.06
CA THR A 16 -5.79 13.57 1.88
C THR A 16 -6.87 13.31 2.94
N LYS A 17 -7.95 12.59 2.58
CA LYS A 17 -8.98 12.20 3.55
C LYS A 17 -8.45 11.24 4.62
N LEU A 18 -7.56 10.33 4.24
CA LEU A 18 -6.90 9.41 5.17
C LEU A 18 -5.99 10.17 6.15
N GLN A 19 -5.20 11.12 5.65
CA GLN A 19 -4.35 11.98 6.49
C GLN A 19 -5.18 12.80 7.46
N ALA A 20 -6.30 13.38 7.00
CA ALA A 20 -7.19 14.16 7.85
C ALA A 20 -7.74 13.35 9.05
N GLU A 21 -8.17 12.09 8.82
CA GLU A 21 -8.62 11.22 9.92
C GLU A 21 -7.49 10.95 10.92
N VAL A 22 -6.29 10.64 10.42
CA VAL A 22 -5.13 10.35 11.28
C VAL A 22 -4.70 11.57 12.07
N ASP A 23 -4.69 12.76 11.45
CA ASP A 23 -4.35 14.03 12.09
C ASP A 23 -5.38 14.40 13.16
N GLU A 24 -6.67 14.15 12.93
CA GLU A 24 -7.75 14.43 13.88
C GLU A 24 -7.66 13.53 15.13
N VAL A 25 -7.39 12.23 14.94
CA VAL A 25 -7.40 11.24 16.03
C VAL A 25 -6.09 11.20 16.80
N VAL A 26 -4.96 11.24 16.11
CA VAL A 26 -3.63 11.05 16.71
C VAL A 26 -2.97 12.38 17.02
N GLY A 27 -3.21 13.42 16.22
CA GLY A 27 -2.53 14.70 16.31
C GLY A 27 -1.07 14.62 15.89
N ASN A 28 -0.29 15.62 16.31
CA ASN A 28 1.09 15.81 15.86
C ASN A 28 2.15 15.48 16.93
N ASP A 29 1.73 15.18 18.16
CA ASP A 29 2.62 15.07 19.32
C ASP A 29 3.10 13.63 19.58
N ARG A 30 2.47 12.64 18.94
CA ARG A 30 2.81 11.22 19.09
C ARG A 30 2.62 10.45 17.78
N ILE A 31 3.34 9.34 17.65
CA ILE A 31 3.15 8.41 16.53
C ILE A 31 1.87 7.57 16.73
N PRO A 32 1.19 7.15 15.63
CA PRO A 32 0.07 6.22 15.72
C PRO A 32 0.44 4.89 16.40
N SER A 33 -0.50 4.38 17.19
CA SER A 33 -0.44 3.15 17.98
C SER A 33 -1.63 2.22 17.70
N PHE A 34 -1.62 0.99 18.23
CA PHE A 34 -2.74 0.06 18.04
C PHE A 34 -4.01 0.48 18.78
N ASP A 35 -3.89 1.26 19.85
CA ASP A 35 -5.04 1.72 20.64
C ASP A 35 -5.89 2.76 19.88
N ASP A 36 -5.32 3.38 18.84
CA ASP A 36 -6.02 4.33 17.98
C ASP A 36 -6.97 3.66 16.99
N MET A 37 -6.77 2.36 16.71
CA MET A 37 -7.45 1.66 15.62
C MET A 37 -8.98 1.76 15.68
N PRO A 38 -9.66 1.59 16.84
CA PRO A 38 -11.10 1.80 16.96
C PRO A 38 -11.59 3.13 16.36
N SER A 39 -10.81 4.20 16.50
CA SER A 39 -11.13 5.54 16.03
C SER A 39 -10.65 5.84 14.60
N LEU A 40 -10.03 4.87 13.90
CA LEU A 40 -9.48 5.03 12.55
C LEU A 40 -10.21 4.16 11.50
N PRO A 41 -11.54 4.30 11.31
CA PRO A 41 -12.28 3.47 10.37
C PRO A 41 -11.84 3.65 8.91
N ARG A 42 -11.40 4.84 8.48
CA ARG A 42 -10.92 5.08 7.11
C ARG A 42 -9.56 4.44 6.86
N VAL A 43 -8.64 4.43 7.83
CA VAL A 43 -7.42 3.58 7.73
C VAL A 43 -7.79 2.14 7.44
N ARG A 44 -8.73 1.57 8.23
CA ARG A 44 -9.17 0.19 8.04
C ARG A 44 -9.86 -0.03 6.69
N ALA A 45 -10.66 0.94 6.25
CA ALA A 45 -11.34 0.92 4.95
C ALA A 45 -10.35 0.95 3.79
N VAL A 46 -9.33 1.80 3.86
CA VAL A 46 -8.25 1.88 2.87
C VAL A 46 -7.49 0.55 2.81
N ALA A 47 -7.11 -0.03 3.95
CA ALA A 47 -6.44 -1.33 3.99
C ALA A 47 -7.27 -2.43 3.31
N LYS A 48 -8.57 -2.49 3.61
CA LYS A 48 -9.51 -3.45 3.02
C LYS A 48 -9.70 -3.21 1.52
N GLU A 49 -9.83 -1.96 1.10
CA GLU A 49 -10.01 -1.59 -0.30
C GLU A 49 -8.75 -1.87 -1.12
N VAL A 50 -7.54 -1.69 -0.57
CA VAL A 50 -6.29 -2.06 -1.25
C VAL A 50 -6.28 -3.57 -1.56
N LEU A 51 -6.62 -4.41 -0.58
CA LEU A 51 -6.68 -5.86 -0.75
C LEU A 51 -7.83 -6.30 -1.67
N ARG A 52 -8.94 -5.55 -1.71
CA ARG A 52 -10.03 -5.78 -2.66
C ARG A 52 -9.58 -5.47 -4.09
N TRP A 53 -9.09 -4.25 -4.29
CA TRP A 53 -8.77 -3.66 -5.58
C TRP A 53 -7.64 -4.40 -6.28
N ARG A 54 -6.63 -4.81 -5.50
CA ARG A 54 -5.43 -5.54 -5.95
C ARG A 54 -5.13 -6.67 -4.94
N PRO A 55 -5.81 -7.83 -5.09
CA PRO A 55 -5.64 -8.97 -4.19
C PRO A 55 -4.23 -9.54 -4.29
N VAL A 56 -3.69 -10.00 -3.17
CA VAL A 56 -2.35 -10.61 -3.12
C VAL A 56 -2.30 -11.86 -4.01
N THR A 57 -3.34 -12.69 -3.98
CA THR A 57 -3.48 -13.91 -4.78
C THR A 57 -4.71 -13.83 -5.67
N ALA A 58 -4.66 -13.07 -6.78
CA ALA A 58 -5.82 -12.86 -7.67
C ALA A 58 -6.51 -14.15 -8.14
N GLY A 59 -5.73 -15.20 -8.46
CA GLY A 59 -6.26 -16.51 -8.86
C GLY A 59 -6.71 -17.39 -7.70
N GLY A 60 -6.50 -16.94 -6.46
CA GLY A 60 -6.66 -17.74 -5.25
C GLY A 60 -5.66 -18.89 -5.14
N LEU A 61 -5.79 -19.65 -4.05
CA LEU A 61 -5.08 -20.92 -3.87
C LEU A 61 -6.02 -22.06 -4.28
N PRO A 62 -5.60 -22.96 -5.18
CA PRO A 62 -6.43 -24.09 -5.56
C PRO A 62 -6.70 -25.02 -4.38
N HIS A 63 -7.93 -25.51 -4.32
CA HIS A 63 -8.35 -26.60 -3.44
C HIS A 63 -8.66 -27.83 -4.28
N THR A 64 -8.29 -28.99 -3.79
CA THR A 64 -8.55 -30.28 -4.45
C THR A 64 -9.55 -31.07 -3.63
N LEU A 65 -10.58 -31.62 -4.28
CA LEU A 65 -11.52 -32.52 -3.62
C LEU A 65 -10.81 -33.82 -3.20
N THR A 66 -11.06 -34.27 -1.98
CA THR A 66 -10.53 -35.54 -1.46
C THR A 66 -11.43 -36.74 -1.76
N ARG A 67 -12.67 -36.49 -2.16
CA ARG A 67 -13.68 -37.47 -2.55
C ARG A 67 -14.67 -36.82 -3.50
N ASP A 68 -15.48 -37.62 -4.17
CA ASP A 68 -16.57 -37.13 -5.00
C ASP A 68 -17.51 -36.25 -4.18
N ASP A 69 -18.02 -35.18 -4.80
CA ASP A 69 -18.92 -34.24 -4.16
C ASP A 69 -19.99 -33.75 -5.12
N VAL A 70 -21.12 -33.31 -4.57
CA VAL A 70 -22.23 -32.74 -5.33
C VAL A 70 -22.58 -31.38 -4.76
N TYR A 71 -22.34 -30.33 -5.55
CA TYR A 71 -22.74 -28.98 -5.18
C TYR A 71 -24.16 -28.70 -5.65
N GLU A 72 -25.03 -28.30 -4.71
CA GLU A 72 -26.37 -27.84 -5.02
C GLU A 72 -26.38 -26.32 -5.22
N MET A 73 -26.75 -25.91 -6.43
CA MET A 73 -26.92 -24.50 -6.79
C MET A 73 -28.21 -23.95 -6.20
N LYS A 74 -28.28 -22.63 -6.02
CA LYS A 74 -29.48 -21.96 -5.47
C LYS A 74 -30.75 -22.15 -6.30
N ASP A 75 -30.61 -22.51 -7.58
CA ASP A 75 -31.72 -22.81 -8.51
C ASP A 75 -32.09 -24.30 -8.53
N GLY A 76 -31.56 -25.11 -7.61
CA GLY A 76 -31.84 -26.55 -7.48
C GLY A 76 -31.01 -27.44 -8.40
N ARG A 77 -30.15 -26.88 -9.28
CA ARG A 77 -29.24 -27.70 -10.10
C ARG A 77 -28.18 -28.36 -9.24
N ARG A 78 -27.88 -29.63 -9.51
CA ARG A 78 -26.85 -30.40 -8.82
C ARG A 78 -25.66 -30.62 -9.75
N LEU A 79 -24.48 -30.16 -9.32
CA LEU A 79 -23.23 -30.32 -10.06
C LEU A 79 -22.39 -31.39 -9.37
N PHE A 80 -22.15 -32.50 -10.06
CA PHE A 80 -21.25 -33.55 -9.59
C PHE A 80 -19.80 -33.21 -9.96
N PHE A 81 -18.90 -33.39 -8.99
CA PHE A 81 -17.48 -33.20 -9.16
C PHE A 81 -16.74 -34.44 -8.66
N PRO A 82 -15.94 -35.11 -9.50
CA PRO A 82 -15.16 -36.26 -9.07
C PRO A 82 -14.09 -35.84 -8.07
N ALA A 83 -13.66 -36.78 -7.22
CA ALA A 83 -12.48 -36.66 -6.40
C ALA A 83 -11.29 -36.18 -7.25
N ARG A 84 -10.41 -35.40 -6.64
CA ARG A 84 -9.26 -34.75 -7.29
C ARG A 84 -9.60 -33.58 -8.23
N SER A 85 -10.87 -33.19 -8.36
CA SER A 85 -11.24 -31.93 -9.03
C SER A 85 -10.61 -30.74 -8.31
N ASN A 86 -10.04 -29.81 -9.08
CA ASN A 86 -9.41 -28.59 -8.57
C ASN A 86 -10.36 -27.40 -8.67
N PHE A 87 -10.48 -26.63 -7.59
CA PHE A 87 -11.29 -25.44 -7.48
C PHE A 87 -10.43 -24.24 -7.14
N HIS A 88 -10.51 -23.21 -7.98
CA HIS A 88 -9.82 -21.95 -7.76
C HIS A 88 -10.80 -20.90 -7.24
N PRO A 89 -10.61 -20.38 -6.02
CA PRO A 89 -11.36 -19.23 -5.54
C PRO A 89 -10.76 -17.97 -6.16
N VAL A 90 -11.19 -17.63 -7.38
CA VAL A 90 -10.64 -16.50 -8.14
C VAL A 90 -10.98 -15.18 -7.44
N GLN A 91 -10.09 -14.74 -6.54
CA GLN A 91 -10.27 -13.56 -5.70
C GLN A 91 -10.52 -12.30 -6.55
N TRP A 92 -9.84 -12.18 -7.69
CA TRP A 92 -10.03 -11.07 -8.61
C TRP A 92 -11.48 -10.90 -9.05
N SER A 93 -12.14 -12.01 -9.43
CA SER A 93 -13.54 -12.02 -9.85
C SER A 93 -14.49 -11.82 -8.67
N ILE A 94 -14.22 -12.47 -7.53
CA ILE A 94 -15.02 -12.32 -6.31
C ILE A 94 -15.04 -10.86 -5.84
N HIS A 95 -13.91 -10.17 -5.92
CA HIS A 95 -13.75 -8.77 -5.51
C HIS A 95 -14.28 -7.76 -6.54
N ARG A 96 -14.81 -8.24 -7.66
CA ARG A 96 -15.43 -7.44 -8.74
C ARG A 96 -16.87 -7.85 -9.01
N GLU A 97 -17.46 -8.66 -8.14
CA GLU A 97 -18.86 -9.03 -8.24
C GLU A 97 -19.73 -7.75 -8.16
N PRO A 98 -20.50 -7.41 -9.21
CA PRO A 98 -21.12 -6.08 -9.31
C PRO A 98 -22.16 -5.76 -8.24
N ASN A 99 -22.86 -6.78 -7.72
CA ASN A 99 -23.89 -6.55 -6.69
C ASN A 99 -23.28 -6.23 -5.32
N ARG A 100 -22.09 -6.77 -5.04
CA ARG A 100 -21.36 -6.56 -3.79
C ARG A 100 -20.40 -5.38 -3.87
N TYR A 101 -19.77 -5.19 -5.03
CA TYR A 101 -18.82 -4.11 -5.27
C TYR A 101 -19.23 -3.31 -6.52
N PRO A 102 -20.25 -2.44 -6.40
CA PRO A 102 -20.54 -1.49 -7.46
C PRO A 102 -19.30 -0.63 -7.73
N ASP A 103 -19.07 -0.32 -9.01
CA ASP A 103 -17.87 0.37 -9.49
C ASP A 103 -16.57 -0.30 -8.98
N PRO A 104 -16.31 -1.56 -9.40
CA PRO A 104 -15.28 -2.38 -8.78
C PRO A 104 -13.84 -2.02 -9.22
N ASP A 105 -13.66 -1.33 -10.34
CA ASP A 105 -12.32 -0.99 -10.83
C ASP A 105 -11.77 0.31 -10.25
N ASN A 106 -12.63 1.18 -9.73
CA ASN A 106 -12.22 2.35 -8.98
C ASN A 106 -11.88 2.01 -7.52
N PHE A 107 -10.89 2.73 -6.99
CA PHE A 107 -10.48 2.63 -5.59
C PHE A 107 -11.38 3.53 -4.73
N ARG A 108 -12.26 2.92 -3.93
CA ARG A 108 -13.28 3.65 -3.16
C ARG A 108 -13.40 3.14 -1.73
N PRO A 109 -12.60 3.66 -0.77
CA PRO A 109 -12.71 3.29 0.64
C PRO A 109 -14.10 3.58 1.24
N GLU A 110 -14.84 4.55 0.68
CA GLU A 110 -16.18 4.92 1.18
C GLU A 110 -17.17 3.75 1.20
N ARG A 111 -16.95 2.73 0.35
CA ARG A 111 -17.81 1.54 0.28
C ARG A 111 -17.92 0.79 1.60
N CYS A 112 -16.95 0.97 2.49
CA CYS A 112 -16.94 0.36 3.81
C CYS A 112 -17.44 1.29 4.93
N LEU A 113 -17.71 2.57 4.61
CA LEU A 113 -17.94 3.64 5.59
C LEU A 113 -19.32 4.31 5.48
N GLU A 114 -20.01 4.16 4.34
CA GLU A 114 -21.29 4.83 4.09
C GLU A 114 -22.45 3.83 3.95
N LYS A 115 -23.58 4.11 4.64
CA LYS A 115 -24.78 3.24 4.75
C LYS A 115 -25.41 2.80 3.42
N GLY A 116 -25.13 3.49 2.31
CA GLY A 116 -25.66 3.16 0.99
C GLY A 116 -24.95 2.00 0.28
N TRP A 117 -23.82 1.53 0.80
CA TRP A 117 -23.03 0.50 0.13
C TRP A 117 -23.31 -0.91 0.65
N PRO A 118 -23.33 -1.94 -0.22
CA PRO A 118 -23.53 -3.34 0.20
C PRO A 118 -22.49 -3.86 1.19
N THR A 119 -21.32 -3.21 1.25
CA THR A 119 -20.19 -3.61 2.09
C THR A 119 -20.09 -2.86 3.41
N PHE A 120 -20.95 -1.87 3.65
CA PHE A 120 -21.01 -1.13 4.90
C PHE A 120 -21.46 -1.99 6.08
N LYS A 121 -20.86 -1.77 7.25
CA LYS A 121 -21.19 -2.45 8.51
C LYS A 121 -20.96 -1.53 9.70
N GLU A 122 -21.79 -1.67 10.73
CA GLU A 122 -21.66 -1.02 12.03
C GLU A 122 -21.36 -2.04 13.14
N PRO A 123 -20.72 -1.63 14.25
CA PRO A 123 -20.26 -0.26 14.54
C PRO A 123 -18.94 0.08 13.83
N LEU A 124 -18.75 1.35 13.45
CA LEU A 124 -17.49 1.81 12.84
C LEU A 124 -16.29 1.78 13.78
N THR A 125 -16.51 1.56 15.08
CA THR A 125 -15.43 1.28 16.05
C THR A 125 -14.78 -0.08 15.82
N GLN A 126 -15.48 -1.00 15.15
CA GLN A 126 -15.02 -2.36 14.85
C GLN A 126 -14.86 -2.61 13.35
N TYR A 127 -15.74 -2.04 12.53
CA TYR A 127 -15.75 -2.22 11.08
C TYR A 127 -15.23 -0.97 10.35
N PRO A 128 -14.70 -1.13 9.13
CA PRO A 128 -14.43 -2.41 8.46
C PRO A 128 -13.27 -3.18 9.10
N SER A 129 -13.38 -4.51 9.11
CA SER A 129 -12.29 -5.41 9.53
C SER A 129 -11.90 -6.38 8.41
N LEU A 130 -10.73 -6.99 8.51
CA LEU A 130 -10.22 -8.00 7.56
C LEU A 130 -10.63 -9.43 7.94
N GLN A 131 -11.26 -9.62 9.09
CA GLN A 131 -11.83 -10.90 9.52
C GLN A 131 -12.91 -11.35 8.56
N ASN A 132 -12.88 -12.63 8.21
CA ASN A 132 -13.79 -13.24 7.24
C ASN A 132 -13.79 -12.52 5.88
N PHE A 133 -12.70 -11.80 5.56
CA PHE A 133 -12.53 -11.19 4.25
C PHE A 133 -11.88 -12.18 3.28
N SER A 134 -12.48 -12.30 2.09
CA SER A 134 -12.09 -13.29 1.08
C SER A 134 -10.63 -13.19 0.61
N ALA A 135 -9.99 -12.02 0.78
CA ALA A 135 -8.56 -11.86 0.51
C ALA A 135 -7.68 -12.82 1.34
N PHE A 136 -8.17 -13.28 2.49
CA PHE A 136 -7.47 -14.22 3.36
C PHE A 136 -7.95 -15.68 3.22
N GLY A 137 -8.79 -15.97 2.22
CA GLY A 137 -9.32 -17.31 1.99
C GLY A 137 -10.51 -17.66 2.88
N PHE A 138 -10.80 -18.97 3.00
CA PHE A 138 -12.06 -19.47 3.57
C PHE A 138 -11.85 -20.74 4.39
N GLY A 139 -12.74 -20.94 5.39
CA GLY A 139 -12.87 -22.19 6.13
C GLY A 139 -11.57 -22.65 6.81
N ARG A 140 -11.32 -23.97 6.79
CA ARG A 140 -10.18 -24.62 7.47
C ARG A 140 -8.80 -24.21 6.94
N ARG A 141 -8.74 -23.52 5.79
CA ARG A 141 -7.48 -23.05 5.17
C ARG A 141 -7.47 -21.52 5.04
N ILE A 142 -8.21 -20.84 5.91
CA ILE A 142 -8.07 -19.40 6.07
C ILE A 142 -6.61 -19.07 6.43
N CYS A 143 -6.11 -17.95 5.91
CA CYS A 143 -4.74 -17.53 6.09
C CYS A 143 -4.39 -17.47 7.59
N PRO A 144 -3.41 -18.26 8.05
CA PRO A 144 -3.03 -18.26 9.46
C PRO A 144 -2.43 -16.90 9.91
N GLY A 145 -1.92 -16.12 8.96
CA GLY A 145 -1.35 -14.80 9.20
C GLY A 145 -2.35 -13.65 9.23
N LEU A 146 -3.66 -13.90 9.15
CA LEU A 146 -4.69 -12.85 9.05
C LEU A 146 -4.55 -11.77 10.12
N ASN A 147 -4.46 -12.17 11.40
CA ASN A 147 -4.42 -11.22 12.52
C ASN A 147 -3.15 -10.35 12.49
N ILE A 148 -1.99 -10.96 12.18
CA ILE A 148 -0.72 -10.24 12.07
C ILE A 148 -0.78 -9.27 10.88
N ALA A 149 -1.27 -9.73 9.72
CA ALA A 149 -1.35 -8.92 8.52
C ALA A 149 -2.29 -7.73 8.70
N GLU A 150 -3.42 -7.92 9.37
CA GLU A 150 -4.38 -6.84 9.66
C GLU A 150 -3.75 -5.76 10.53
N GLN A 151 -3.23 -6.13 11.70
CA GLN A 151 -2.58 -5.19 12.61
C GLN A 151 -1.42 -4.47 11.92
N SER A 152 -0.58 -5.22 11.18
CA SER A 152 0.55 -4.68 10.43
C SER A 152 0.11 -3.68 9.36
N LEU A 153 -0.92 -4.00 8.57
CA LEU A 153 -1.44 -3.09 7.55
C LEU A 153 -1.98 -1.82 8.17
N TYR A 154 -2.78 -1.93 9.23
CA TYR A 154 -3.40 -0.75 9.84
C TYR A 154 -2.36 0.19 10.44
N ILE A 155 -1.40 -0.34 11.20
CA ILE A 155 -0.37 0.49 11.82
C ILE A 155 0.58 1.11 10.78
N LEU A 156 0.96 0.37 9.73
CA LEU A 156 1.82 0.89 8.67
C LEU A 156 1.13 1.98 7.86
N ILE A 157 -0.13 1.77 7.48
CA ILE A 157 -0.91 2.76 6.74
C ILE A 157 -1.09 4.03 7.58
N SER A 158 -1.45 3.89 8.87
CA SER A 158 -1.60 5.03 9.78
C SER A 158 -0.30 5.81 9.92
N ARG A 159 0.82 5.13 10.13
CA ARG A 159 2.13 5.78 10.28
C ARG A 159 2.60 6.46 9.01
N ILE A 160 2.36 5.87 7.83
CA ILE A 160 2.69 6.51 6.55
C ILE A 160 1.82 7.74 6.33
N ALA A 161 0.51 7.67 6.61
CA ALA A 161 -0.36 8.84 6.52
C ALA A 161 0.10 9.96 7.47
N TRP A 162 0.51 9.60 8.69
CA TRP A 162 0.98 10.53 9.71
C TRP A 162 2.33 11.19 9.38
N CYS A 163 3.31 10.42 8.91
CA CYS A 163 4.68 10.91 8.74
C CYS A 163 4.97 11.58 7.40
N CYS A 164 4.21 11.22 6.38
CA CYS A 164 4.72 11.25 5.03
C CYS A 164 3.69 11.86 4.07
N ASN A 165 4.18 12.48 3.00
CA ASN A 165 3.36 12.89 1.87
C ASN A 165 3.71 12.01 0.68
N LEU A 166 2.69 11.53 -0.03
CA LEU A 166 2.87 10.68 -1.21
C LEU A 166 2.47 11.46 -2.46
N SER A 167 3.36 11.47 -3.44
CA SER A 167 3.11 12.07 -4.76
C SER A 167 3.78 11.24 -5.86
N CYS A 168 3.29 11.41 -7.09
CA CYS A 168 3.95 10.84 -8.26
C CYS A 168 5.30 11.55 -8.50
N LYS A 169 6.28 10.81 -9.04
CA LYS A 169 7.55 11.39 -9.48
C LYS A 169 7.32 12.41 -10.60
N THR A 170 8.11 13.46 -10.63
CA THR A 170 8.14 14.45 -11.70
C THR A 170 9.38 14.23 -12.57
N SER A 171 9.24 14.36 -13.89
CA SER A 171 10.36 14.36 -14.86
C SER A 171 11.23 15.61 -14.71
N ALA A 172 12.39 15.63 -15.38
CA ALA A 172 13.23 16.82 -15.51
C ALA A 172 12.48 18.00 -16.19
N ASP A 173 11.47 17.71 -17.00
CA ASP A 173 10.63 18.70 -17.70
C ASP A 173 9.35 19.08 -16.92
N ASP A 174 9.34 18.91 -15.60
CA ASP A 174 8.19 19.17 -14.71
C ASP A 174 6.90 18.40 -15.03
N GLN A 175 7.00 17.31 -15.80
CA GLN A 175 5.86 16.45 -16.13
C GLN A 175 5.65 15.37 -15.07
N VAL A 176 4.40 15.21 -14.61
CA VAL A 176 4.03 14.16 -13.64
C VAL A 176 4.09 12.78 -14.31
N ILE A 177 4.97 11.91 -13.81
CA ILE A 177 5.10 10.53 -14.27
C ILE A 177 4.15 9.67 -13.44
N LYS A 178 3.00 9.34 -14.03
CA LYS A 178 2.03 8.45 -13.37
C LYS A 178 2.54 7.01 -13.38
N PRO A 179 2.53 6.32 -12.21
CA PRO A 179 2.87 4.90 -12.19
C PRO A 179 1.82 4.11 -12.99
N PRO A 180 2.24 3.13 -13.81
CA PRO A 180 1.31 2.37 -14.62
C PRO A 180 0.40 1.49 -13.77
N LEU A 181 -0.90 1.64 -13.98
CA LEU A 181 -1.98 1.04 -13.18
C LEU A 181 -1.96 -0.50 -13.09
N TYR A 182 -1.48 -1.16 -14.16
CA TYR A 182 -1.49 -2.62 -14.32
C TYR A 182 -0.11 -3.26 -14.36
N ASN A 183 0.96 -2.49 -14.12
CA ASN A 183 2.30 -3.09 -14.15
C ASN A 183 2.60 -3.78 -12.82
N TYR A 184 2.27 -5.07 -12.77
CA TYR A 184 2.51 -5.97 -11.65
C TYR A 184 3.46 -7.09 -12.08
N VAL A 185 4.26 -7.59 -11.13
CA VAL A 185 5.15 -8.73 -11.40
C VAL A 185 4.31 -9.99 -11.69
N ALA A 186 4.79 -10.81 -12.63
CA ALA A 186 4.25 -12.14 -12.82
C ALA A 186 4.67 -13.02 -11.63
N GLY A 187 3.73 -13.76 -11.05
CA GLY A 187 4.02 -14.67 -9.95
C GLY A 187 2.78 -15.01 -9.13
N PHE A 188 2.99 -15.87 -8.12
CA PHE A 188 1.93 -16.27 -7.19
C PHE A 188 1.38 -15.09 -6.38
N ASN A 189 2.27 -14.20 -5.93
CA ASN A 189 1.90 -12.96 -5.26
C ASN A 189 1.93 -11.79 -6.24
N ILE A 190 0.82 -11.07 -6.33
CA ILE A 190 0.71 -9.82 -7.08
C ILE A 190 1.45 -8.73 -6.32
N LYS A 191 2.51 -8.18 -6.93
CA LYS A 191 3.29 -7.04 -6.42
C LYS A 191 3.40 -5.98 -7.50
N ALA A 192 3.14 -4.72 -7.17
CA ALA A 192 3.30 -3.62 -8.12
C ALA A 192 4.78 -3.54 -8.54
N LYS A 193 5.05 -3.55 -9.85
CA LYS A 193 6.42 -3.60 -10.39
C LYS A 193 7.21 -2.32 -10.10
N TYR A 194 6.52 -1.20 -10.00
CA TYR A 194 7.10 0.06 -9.54
C TYR A 194 6.61 0.26 -8.11
N SER A 195 7.48 -0.05 -7.18
CA SER A 195 7.35 0.15 -5.74
C SER A 195 8.74 -0.05 -5.16
N ILE A 196 8.99 0.42 -3.94
CA ILE A 196 10.23 0.12 -3.23
C ILE A 196 10.36 -1.40 -3.10
N CYS A 197 11.27 -2.00 -3.86
CA CYS A 197 11.72 -3.37 -3.70
C CYS A 197 12.89 -3.43 -2.71
N ASP A 198 13.24 -4.63 -2.24
CA ASP A 198 14.38 -4.82 -1.33
C ASP A 198 15.70 -4.34 -1.97
N GLU A 199 15.80 -4.37 -3.31
CA GLU A 199 16.93 -3.79 -4.06
C GLU A 199 16.90 -2.25 -4.14
N ASP A 200 15.74 -1.63 -3.88
CA ASP A 200 15.53 -0.17 -3.94
C ASP A 200 15.68 0.50 -2.56
N VAL A 201 15.88 -0.26 -1.48
CA VAL A 201 16.19 0.27 -0.14
C VAL A 201 17.44 1.18 -0.18
N TYR A 202 18.33 0.95 -1.16
CA TYR A 202 19.54 1.73 -1.40
C TYR A 202 19.58 2.44 -2.76
N ASN A 203 18.49 2.43 -3.55
CA ASN A 203 18.49 2.95 -4.94
C ASN A 203 17.17 3.62 -5.32
N PHE A 204 16.85 4.72 -4.60
CA PHE A 204 15.64 5.52 -4.79
C PHE A 204 15.43 6.08 -6.21
N ASP A 205 16.47 6.06 -7.06
CA ASP A 205 16.44 6.67 -8.39
C ASP A 205 15.58 5.88 -9.40
N LYS A 206 15.37 4.58 -9.17
CA LYS A 206 14.64 3.66 -10.05
C LYS A 206 13.17 3.45 -9.67
N ALA A 207 12.75 3.85 -8.48
CA ALA A 207 11.35 3.83 -8.09
C ALA A 207 10.58 4.97 -8.79
N SER A 208 9.38 4.68 -9.32
CA SER A 208 8.45 5.71 -9.82
C SER A 208 7.76 6.52 -8.70
N PHE A 209 8.28 6.41 -7.48
CA PHE A 209 7.75 6.99 -6.25
C PHE A 209 8.88 7.75 -5.57
N LEU A 210 8.62 8.98 -5.14
CA LEU A 210 9.46 9.65 -4.16
C LEU A 210 8.83 9.40 -2.79
N ILE A 211 9.42 8.52 -1.99
CA ILE A 211 9.37 8.72 -0.54
C ILE A 211 10.39 9.81 -0.29
N GLY A 212 9.93 10.96 0.20
CA GLY A 212 10.83 12.07 0.54
C GLY A 212 12.03 11.54 1.32
N LYS A 213 13.23 11.87 0.84
CA LYS A 213 14.51 11.57 1.47
C LYS A 213 14.40 12.00 2.95
N ILE A 214 14.43 11.05 3.88
CA ILE A 214 14.71 11.36 5.28
C ILE A 214 16.22 11.63 5.33
N THR A 215 16.64 12.81 4.86
CA THR A 215 17.88 13.37 5.36
C THR A 215 17.66 13.68 6.83
N THR A 216 18.70 13.54 7.66
CA THR A 216 18.70 13.94 9.07
C THR A 216 18.36 15.43 9.30
N GLN A 217 18.14 16.19 8.23
CA GLN A 217 17.64 17.57 8.20
C GLN A 217 16.11 17.66 7.97
N LEU A 218 15.41 16.54 7.80
CA LEU A 218 13.99 16.44 7.41
C LEU A 218 13.17 15.55 8.36
N VAL A 219 13.74 15.15 9.49
CA VAL A 219 12.95 14.87 10.70
C VAL A 219 12.80 16.21 11.41
N VAL A 220 11.78 16.96 11.02
CA VAL A 220 11.35 18.16 11.74
C VAL A 220 10.87 17.67 13.09
N THR A 221 11.71 17.80 14.13
CA THR A 221 11.27 17.54 15.50
C THR A 221 10.12 18.49 15.84
N ALA A 222 9.22 18.07 16.75
CA ALA A 222 7.98 18.78 17.07
C ALA A 222 8.14 20.30 17.37
N LEU A 223 9.35 20.74 17.72
CA LEU A 223 9.69 22.15 17.97
C LEU A 223 9.82 23.01 16.71
N GLU A 224 10.23 22.47 15.57
CA GLU A 224 10.49 23.24 14.35
C GLU A 224 9.21 23.48 13.51
N ARG A 225 8.14 22.72 13.78
CA ARG A 225 6.86 22.79 13.05
C ARG A 225 6.02 24.02 13.39
N ARG A 226 6.25 24.67 14.54
CA ARG A 226 5.47 25.83 15.02
C ARG A 226 5.83 27.17 14.37
N ALA A 227 7.02 27.29 13.78
CA ALA A 227 7.56 28.59 13.35
C ALA A 227 7.57 28.84 11.84
N GLN A 228 7.23 27.85 11.01
CA GLN A 228 7.36 27.96 9.56
C GLN A 228 6.03 27.68 8.84
N PRO A 229 5.45 28.65 8.09
CA PRO A 229 4.44 28.31 7.09
C PRO A 229 5.07 27.33 6.09
N LYS A 230 4.32 26.30 5.65
CA LYS A 230 4.81 25.24 4.75
C LYS A 230 5.67 25.87 3.64
N ALA A 231 6.98 25.72 3.73
CA ALA A 231 7.84 26.02 2.60
C ALA A 231 7.40 25.06 1.49
N ILE A 232 6.90 25.63 0.40
CA ILE A 232 6.62 24.90 -0.83
C ILE A 232 7.89 24.10 -1.12
N GLN A 233 7.75 22.78 -1.30
CA GLN A 233 8.87 21.92 -1.65
C GLN A 233 9.63 22.55 -2.83
N PRO A 234 10.97 22.48 -2.89
CA PRO A 234 11.72 22.98 -4.03
C PRO A 234 11.37 22.11 -5.25
N GLY A 235 10.33 22.58 -5.93
CA GLY A 235 9.62 22.03 -7.08
C GLY A 235 8.52 22.99 -7.54
N GLY A 236 8.47 24.20 -6.97
CA GLY A 236 7.64 25.32 -7.39
C GLY A 236 8.51 26.46 -7.88
N PHE A 237 8.54 26.62 -9.21
CA PHE A 237 8.99 27.77 -10.00
C PHE A 237 9.42 29.04 -9.24
N HIS A 238 10.71 29.38 -9.38
CA HIS A 238 11.15 30.78 -9.54
C HIS A 238 12.14 30.87 -10.70
N LYS A 239 11.76 31.60 -11.74
CA LYS A 239 12.64 32.04 -12.82
C LYS A 239 13.91 32.64 -12.22
N ARG A 240 15.07 32.02 -12.45
CA ARG A 240 16.34 32.77 -12.51
C ARG A 240 16.74 32.85 -13.97
N VAL A 241 16.64 34.07 -14.47
CA VAL A 241 17.21 34.53 -15.72
C VAL A 241 18.73 34.33 -15.66
N GLY A 242 19.30 33.66 -16.66
CA GLY A 242 20.75 33.49 -16.83
C GLY A 242 21.07 32.47 -17.93
N THR A 243 21.62 32.96 -19.05
CA THR A 243 21.99 32.24 -20.29
C THR A 243 23.18 31.26 -20.13
N PRO A 244 23.41 30.36 -21.11
CA PRO A 244 24.11 29.09 -20.92
C PRO A 244 25.62 29.16 -21.19
N SER A 245 26.39 28.23 -20.61
CA SER A 245 27.73 27.89 -21.11
C SER A 245 27.96 26.38 -21.09
N GLU A 246 28.33 25.85 -22.25
CA GLU A 246 28.78 24.50 -22.51
C GLU A 246 30.07 24.16 -21.74
N SER A 247 30.20 22.92 -21.27
CA SER A 247 31.31 21.99 -21.57
C SER A 247 31.52 20.91 -20.50
N ALA A 248 31.93 19.73 -20.97
CA ALA A 248 32.53 18.59 -20.27
C ALA A 248 31.61 17.55 -19.59
N ALA A 249 31.46 16.41 -20.27
CA ALA A 249 31.29 15.07 -19.66
C ALA A 249 32.69 14.46 -19.37
N PRO A 250 32.86 13.20 -18.88
CA PRO A 250 32.12 12.36 -17.92
C PRO A 250 33.06 11.76 -16.82
N TYR A 251 32.53 10.82 -16.00
CA TYR A 251 33.20 9.85 -15.08
C TYR A 251 33.41 10.24 -13.61
N TRP A 252 32.83 9.43 -12.71
CA TRP A 252 33.55 8.79 -11.60
C TRP A 252 32.97 7.38 -11.35
N ARG A 253 33.81 6.35 -11.59
CA ARG A 253 33.70 4.99 -11.03
C ARG A 253 34.16 5.06 -9.57
N VAL A 254 33.56 4.26 -8.68
CA VAL A 254 34.04 4.07 -7.30
C VAL A 254 34.77 2.73 -7.22
N ASP A 255 36.06 2.78 -6.91
CA ASP A 255 36.90 1.63 -6.61
C ASP A 255 36.59 1.07 -5.22
N VAL A 256 36.51 -0.26 -5.13
CA VAL A 256 36.22 -1.03 -3.92
C VAL A 256 37.52 -1.65 -3.44
N GLU A 257 38.38 -0.86 -2.78
CA GLU A 257 39.56 -1.39 -2.07
C GLU A 257 40.18 -0.33 -1.15
N THR A 258 39.59 -0.10 0.02
CA THR A 258 40.28 0.43 1.21
C THR A 258 39.31 0.46 2.37
N LEU A 259 39.33 -0.59 3.21
CA LEU A 259 38.99 -0.56 4.64
C LEU A 259 39.33 -1.95 5.20
N SER A 260 40.61 -2.32 5.14
CA SER A 260 41.17 -3.30 6.06
C SER A 260 42.26 -2.60 6.88
N GLN A 261 42.35 -2.95 8.16
CA GLN A 261 43.32 -2.51 9.15
C GLN A 261 42.95 -1.27 9.98
N SER A 262 42.26 -1.53 11.09
CA SER A 262 42.55 -0.91 12.38
C SER A 262 42.23 -1.94 13.47
N PHE A 263 43.26 -2.70 13.86
CA PHE A 263 43.23 -3.63 14.99
C PHE A 263 43.10 -2.85 16.31
N ILE A 264 42.27 -3.35 17.23
CA ILE A 264 42.42 -3.17 18.67
C ILE A 264 42.43 -4.58 19.28
N THR A 265 43.60 -5.00 19.77
CA THR A 265 43.83 -6.13 20.67
C THR A 265 43.33 -5.79 22.09
N ILE A 266 43.03 -6.75 22.97
CA ILE A 266 43.87 -7.32 24.08
C ILE A 266 42.83 -7.95 25.08
N PRO A 267 43.11 -8.86 26.06
CA PRO A 267 43.91 -10.11 26.14
C PRO A 267 43.12 -11.32 26.72
N GLY A 268 43.74 -12.50 26.75
CA GLY A 268 43.43 -13.59 27.69
C GLY A 268 43.42 -14.97 27.06
#